data_AF-A0A3M1E3F2-F1
#
_entry.id   AF-A0A3M1E3F2-F1
#
_cell.length_a   1.000
_cell.length_b   1.000
_cell.length_c   1.000
_cell.angle_alpha   90.00
_cell.angle_beta   90.00
_cell.angle_gamma   90.00
#
_symmetry.space_group_name_H-M   'P 1'
#
loop_
_entity.id
_entity.type
_entity.pdbx_description
1 polymer ?
#
loop_
_entity_poly.entity_id
_entity_poly.type
_entity_poly.pdbx_seq_one_letter_code
_entity_poly.pdbx_strand_id
1 'polypeptide(L)' 'MTRVFAGLLFVLLLAGQVLADPTGRVSWIYDGDTLKVEGIGKVRLLGIDAPEHEDSYRDRFYRR' A
#
# COMPACT_ATOMS: atom_id res chain seq x y z
N MET A 1 -6.11 27.55 30.03
CA MET A 1 -5.59 26.17 30.15
C MET A 1 -6.44 25.16 29.37
N THR A 2 -7.77 25.14 29.52
CA THR A 2 -8.67 24.16 28.88
C THR A 2 -8.60 24.12 27.34
N ARG A 3 -8.48 25.27 26.67
CA ARG A 3 -8.37 25.36 25.20
C ARG A 3 -7.05 24.80 24.64
N VAL A 4 -5.96 24.95 25.40
CA VAL A 4 -4.64 24.43 25.02
C VAL A 4 -4.64 22.90 25.15
N PHE A 5 -5.22 22.36 26.22
CA PHE A 5 -5.40 20.92 26.40
C PHE A 5 -6.27 20.30 25.30
N ALA A 6 -7.37 20.96 24.92
CA ALA A 6 -8.23 20.50 23.83
C ALA A 6 -7.48 20.49 22.48
N GLY A 7 -6.70 21.53 22.20
CA GLY A 7 -5.86 21.58 20.99
C GLY A 7 -4.79 20.48 20.97
N LEU A 8 -4.13 20.24 22.10
CA LEU A 8 -3.10 19.20 22.21
C LEU A 8 -3.69 17.79 22.02
N LEU A 9 -4.86 17.53 22.61
CA LEU A 9 -5.59 16.27 22.45
C LEU A 9 -6.00 16.06 20.99
N PHE A 10 -6.46 17.10 20.31
CA PHE A 10 -6.84 17.02 18.90
C PHE A 10 -5.65 16.65 18.00
N VAL A 11 -4.48 17.25 18.23
CA VAL A 11 -3.25 16.91 17.49
C VAL A 11 -2.81 15.47 17.74
N LEU A 12 -2.88 14.99 18.98
CA LEU A 12 -2.54 13.61 19.34
C LEU A 12 -3.45 12.58 18.66
N LEU A 13 -4.75 12.87 18.48
CA LEU A 13 -5.70 11.98 17.81
C LEU A 13 -5.43 11.86 16.30
N LEU A 14 -4.89 12.91 15.66
CA LEU A 14 -4.57 12.89 14.23
C LEU A 14 -3.27 12.14 13.92
N ALA A 15 -2.30 12.17 14.84
CA ALA A 15 -1.00 11.50 14.65
C ALA A 15 -1.11 9.96 14.53
N GLY A 16 -2.11 9.35 15.18
CA GLY A 16 -2.29 7.90 15.15
C GLY A 16 -2.68 7.33 13.78
N GLN A 17 -3.35 8.11 12.94
CA GLN A 17 -3.75 7.69 11.58
C GLN A 17 -2.56 7.62 10.61
N VAL A 18 -1.52 8.45 10.85
CA VAL A 18 -0.32 8.52 10.01
C VAL A 18 0.66 7.38 10.27
N LEU A 19 0.64 6.82 11.48
CA LEU A 19 1.56 5.75 11.90
C LEU A 19 0.98 4.34 11.73
N ALA A 20 -0.28 4.21 11.33
CA ALA A 20 -0.87 2.91 11.07
C ALA A 20 -0.36 2.34 9.74
N ASP A 21 0.06 1.08 9.74
CA ASP A 21 0.38 0.39 8.49
C ASP A 21 -0.87 0.35 7.60
N PRO A 22 -0.74 0.61 6.29
CA PRO A 22 -1.86 0.53 5.38
C PRO A 22 -2.39 -0.91 5.35
N THR A 23 -3.65 -1.07 5.71
CA THR A 23 -4.37 -2.34 5.67
C THR A 23 -5.57 -2.21 4.74
N GLY A 24 -6.03 -3.33 4.18
CA GLY A 24 -7.22 -3.33 3.35
C GLY A 24 -7.56 -4.69 2.77
N ARG A 25 -8.76 -4.78 2.19
CA ARG A 25 -9.23 -5.98 1.51
C ARG A 25 -8.72 -6.00 0.07
N VAL A 26 -8.00 -7.06 -0.29
CA VAL A 26 -7.63 -7.30 -1.69
C VAL A 26 -8.89 -7.70 -2.46
N SER A 27 -9.19 -6.96 -3.52
CA SER A 27 -10.33 -7.20 -4.42
C SER A 27 -9.92 -7.84 -5.74
N TRP A 28 -8.64 -7.74 -6.12
CA TRP A 28 -8.09 -8.34 -7.34
C TRP A 28 -6.56 -8.51 -7.24
N ILE A 29 -6.02 -9.52 -7.91
CA ILE A 29 -4.57 -9.74 -8.07
C ILE A 29 -4.24 -9.58 -9.54
N TYR A 30 -3.36 -8.64 -9.90
CA TYR A 30 -2.90 -8.47 -11.28
C TYR A 30 -1.71 -9.37 -11.56
N ASP A 31 -0.75 -9.38 -10.64
CA ASP A 31 0.47 -10.18 -10.72
C ASP A 31 1.09 -10.39 -9.33
N GLY A 32 2.22 -11.11 -9.26
CA GLY A 32 2.93 -11.46 -8.02
C GLY A 32 3.40 -10.27 -7.18
N ASP A 33 3.51 -9.07 -7.76
CA ASP A 33 3.90 -7.84 -7.06
C ASP A 33 2.84 -6.73 -7.13
N THR A 34 1.69 -6.98 -7.74
CA THR A 34 0.72 -5.93 -8.07
C THR A 34 -0.72 -6.39 -7.82
N LEU A 35 -1.45 -5.65 -6.98
CA LEU A 35 -2.79 -6.02 -6.50
C LEU A 35 -3.74 -4.80 -6.45
N LYS A 36 -5.05 -5.05 -6.33
CA LYS A 36 -6.08 -4.03 -6.11
C LYS A 36 -6.63 -4.13 -4.69
N VAL A 37 -6.58 -3.04 -3.93
CA VAL A 37 -7.14 -2.94 -2.57
C VAL A 37 -8.36 -2.03 -2.58
N GLU A 38 -9.44 -2.45 -1.92
CA GLU A 38 -10.66 -1.64 -1.77
C GLU A 38 -10.35 -0.31 -1.07
N GLY A 39 -10.86 0.80 -1.60
CA GLY A 39 -10.64 2.15 -1.06
C GLY A 39 -9.25 2.75 -1.30
N ILE A 40 -8.25 1.95 -1.68
CA ILE A 40 -6.87 2.40 -1.96
C ILE A 40 -6.56 2.39 -3.46
N GLY A 41 -7.02 1.38 -4.20
CA GLY A 41 -6.78 1.23 -5.63
C GLY A 41 -5.66 0.23 -5.97
N LYS A 42 -4.93 0.47 -7.05
CA LYS A 42 -3.85 -0.41 -7.52
C LYS A 42 -2.58 -0.16 -6.70
N VAL A 43 -2.04 -1.21 -6.09
CA VAL A 43 -0.86 -1.16 -5.20
C VAL A 43 0.24 -2.06 -5.79
N ARG A 44 1.48 -1.58 -5.75
CA ARG A 44 2.68 -2.32 -6.16
C ARG A 44 3.59 -2.54 -4.96
N LEU A 45 4.11 -3.75 -4.82
CA LEU A 45 5.10 -4.12 -3.81
C LEU A 45 6.45 -3.53 -4.18
N LEU A 46 6.98 -2.63 -3.35
CA LEU A 46 8.28 -2.00 -3.61
C LEU A 46 9.42 -2.97 -3.29
N GLY A 47 10.41 -3.04 -4.18
CA GLY A 47 11.57 -3.94 -4.04
C GLY A 47 11.28 -5.40 -4.42
N ILE A 48 10.06 -5.71 -4.83
CA ILE A 48 9.67 -7.01 -5.39
C ILE A 48 9.37 -6.78 -6.88
N ASP A 49 9.96 -7.62 -7.72
CA ASP A 49 9.70 -7.68 -9.16
C ASP A 49 9.38 -9.14 -9.49
N ALA A 50 8.10 -9.42 -9.73
CA ALA A 50 7.66 -10.77 -10.08
C ALA A 50 7.79 -10.98 -11.60
N PRO A 51 7.99 -12.23 -12.08
CA PRO A 51 7.82 -12.54 -13.49
C PRO A 51 6.40 -12.16 -13.93
N GLU A 52 6.28 -11.47 -15.06
CA GLU A 52 4.99 -10.94 -15.49
C GLU A 52 4.09 -12.05 -16.09
N HIS A 53 2.78 -11.94 -15.89
CA HIS A 53 1.80 -12.89 -16.43
C HIS A 53 1.63 -12.78 -17.95
N GLU A 54 1.71 -11.57 -18.50
CA GLU A 54 1.73 -11.34 -19.94
C GLU A 54 3.15 -11.45 -20.48
N ASP A 55 3.34 -12.05 -21.65
CA ASP A 55 4.67 -12.30 -22.22
C ASP A 55 5.38 -10.98 -22.51
N SER A 56 6.18 -10.51 -21.55
CA SER A 56 6.94 -9.29 -21.67
C SER A 56 8.39 -9.60 -22.05
N TYR A 57 9.01 -8.65 -22.74
CA TYR A 57 10.43 -8.74 -23.03
C TYR A 57 11.31 -8.76 -21.77
N ARG A 58 10.81 -8.33 -20.60
CA ARG A 58 11.53 -8.37 -19.32
C ARG A 58 11.69 -9.80 -18.80
N ASP A 59 10.71 -10.68 -19.05
CA ASP A 59 10.70 -12.05 -18.52
C ASP A 59 11.60 -13.02 -19.30
N ARG A 60 12.15 -12.58 -20.43
CA ARG A 60 13.10 -13.39 -21.21
C ARG A 60 14.35 -13.76 -20.43
N PHE A 61 14.72 -12.99 -19.41
CA PHE A 61 15.86 -13.31 -18.55
C PHE A 61 15.64 -14.58 -17.71
N TYR A 62 14.39 -14.85 -17.30
CA TYR A 62 14.06 -15.96 -16.39
C TYR A 62 13.75 -17.29 -17.08
N ARG A 63 13.67 -17.33 -18.42
CA ARG A 63 13.35 -18.54 -19.22
C ARG A 63 14.58 -19.43 -19.55
N ARG A 64 15.63 -19.41 -18.73
CA ARG A 64 16.88 -20.17 -18.96
C ARG A 64 16.95 -21.45 -18.16
#